data_AF-A0ABD2QCR9-F1
#
_entry.id   AF-A0ABD2QCR9-F1
#
_cell.length_a   1.000
_cell.length_b   1.000
_cell.length_c   1.000
_cell.angle_alpha   90.00
_cell.angle_beta   90.00
_cell.angle_gamma   90.00
#
_symmetry.space_group_name_H-M   'P 1'
#
loop_
_entity.id
_entity.type
_entity.pdbx_description
1 polymer ?
#
loop_
_entity_poly.entity_id
_entity_poly.type
_entity_poly.pdbx_seq_one_letter_code
_entity_poly.pdbx_strand_id
1 'polypeptide(L)'
;MSVDFEPHKQRCTIARFGQFCPNARDVFIKSDGVNEDGVSQAFLQQNMAIDIDPMSRYYLHRPKLSSMGSGRCGDMECDGLKKILVSDLDGTTFGTPTAFLPDSAWQWDKDSRYGIGNDRVPRRMRQAGLIDINTAYPNKGVIRDPTCILNPDMQCYVCENSQWKYFHLFLESLDDDALTRRIAPIAIATVNLTSDFVDLINGPSDHGLCDGYVCNKRMSAFRAIVADGQSFKIYSTDTMPQNSRIYIPNAKNNTRVRVAIDYLSTYRLDVYADGNYVIPLNAYYDSNQRLMFNQPNTTDHYKPDIRNSKAGDNYYDMDEQLLYVMLVGPCIIDIKISSLIQMGFQLPGLTVDQFFSGNVAQNLATFLGIAPNRIRVVKVVSEMTSVTRDQRSLVSRNVTANNSLSVTLEISQRPVANFDPSSVISNPDGSYEQTSINALNLLYGNLVTAVQMGSLSTAVGVNFTSVTLTQPIPLPSSAEWATFRANLEYNLQAVLNVSQAETLNVQLQDTQLYARRTINLAVAIFDSLSNCPLDSNLFDRVITIAGKFGRTAVGYIPK
;
A
#
# COMPACT_ATOMS: atom_id res chain seq x y z
N MET A 1 24.26 28.26 -22.40
CA MET A 1 23.59 29.10 -21.37
C MET A 1 22.33 28.36 -20.94
N SER A 2 22.35 27.69 -19.78
CA SER A 2 21.16 27.01 -19.24
C SER A 2 20.37 28.02 -18.41
N VAL A 3 19.09 28.19 -18.71
CA VAL A 3 18.20 29.05 -17.93
C VAL A 3 17.63 28.21 -16.80
N ASP A 4 17.86 28.63 -15.56
CA ASP A 4 17.33 27.99 -14.35
C ASP A 4 15.81 27.76 -14.45
N PHE A 5 15.37 26.69 -13.78
CA PHE A 5 14.06 26.07 -13.92
C PHE A 5 12.99 26.88 -13.17
N GLU A 6 12.45 27.94 -13.78
CA GLU A 6 11.18 28.53 -13.32
C GLU A 6 10.00 27.65 -13.76
N PRO A 7 9.04 27.34 -12.86
CA PRO A 7 7.93 26.40 -13.13
C PRO A 7 6.93 26.91 -14.19
N HIS A 8 6.99 28.19 -14.55
CA HIS A 8 6.15 28.78 -15.59
C HIS A 8 6.96 29.75 -16.46
N LYS A 9 7.34 29.35 -17.69
CA LYS A 9 7.95 30.28 -18.66
C LYS A 9 6.91 30.78 -19.65
N GLN A 10 6.68 32.08 -19.63
CA GLN A 10 5.68 32.73 -20.46
C GLN A 10 6.21 34.02 -21.06
N ARG A 11 5.79 34.33 -22.29
CA ARG A 11 6.17 35.57 -22.99
C ARG A 11 7.67 35.72 -23.18
N CYS A 12 8.38 34.60 -23.34
CA CYS A 12 9.80 34.57 -23.65
C CYS A 12 10.04 34.42 -25.15
N THR A 13 11.08 35.08 -25.67
CA THR A 13 11.65 34.77 -26.98
C THR A 13 12.81 33.78 -26.79
N ILE A 14 12.71 32.63 -27.43
CA ILE A 14 13.68 31.53 -27.36
C ILE A 14 14.27 31.39 -28.75
N ALA A 15 15.55 31.71 -28.92
CA ALA A 15 16.15 31.81 -30.24
C ALA A 15 17.48 31.06 -30.35
N ARG A 16 17.70 30.42 -31.50
CA ARG A 16 19.01 29.87 -31.92
C ARG A 16 19.58 28.84 -30.93
N PHE A 17 18.79 27.84 -30.54
CA PHE A 17 19.30 26.64 -29.87
C PHE A 17 19.59 25.55 -30.90
N GLY A 18 20.79 24.98 -30.87
CA GLY A 18 21.31 24.18 -31.98
C GLY A 18 22.74 23.70 -31.73
N GLN A 19 23.31 23.05 -32.74
CA GLN A 19 24.71 22.63 -32.73
C GLN A 19 25.57 23.67 -33.46
N PHE A 20 26.13 24.61 -32.70
CA PHE A 20 27.04 25.64 -33.23
C PHE A 20 28.50 25.26 -33.05
N CYS A 21 28.81 24.35 -32.12
CA CYS A 21 30.14 23.81 -31.91
C CYS A 21 30.19 22.33 -32.35
N PRO A 22 31.32 21.84 -32.91
CA PRO A 22 31.41 20.47 -33.43
C PRO A 22 31.01 19.37 -32.43
N ASN A 23 31.31 19.57 -31.14
CA ASN A 23 31.07 18.59 -30.07
C ASN A 23 30.13 19.13 -28.96
N ALA A 24 29.45 20.26 -29.18
CA ALA A 24 28.54 20.80 -28.18
C ALA A 24 27.27 21.31 -28.85
N ARG A 25 26.14 20.82 -28.34
CA ARG A 25 24.79 21.23 -28.71
C ARG A 25 24.21 22.03 -27.56
N ASP A 26 23.76 23.23 -27.86
CA ASP A 26 22.99 24.04 -26.92
C ASP A 26 21.56 23.51 -26.88
N VAL A 27 21.06 23.26 -25.67
CA VAL A 27 19.70 22.76 -25.44
C VAL A 27 18.91 23.81 -24.68
N PHE A 28 17.68 24.07 -25.11
CA PHE A 28 16.81 25.07 -24.49
C PHE A 28 16.44 24.71 -23.06
N ILE A 29 15.86 23.52 -22.84
CA ILE A 29 15.57 23.02 -21.50
C ILE A 29 16.35 21.74 -21.25
N LYS A 30 17.15 21.74 -20.19
CA LYS A 30 17.99 20.61 -19.80
C LYS A 30 17.77 20.32 -18.33
N SER A 31 17.60 19.04 -17.97
CA SER A 31 17.53 18.68 -16.55
C SER A 31 18.85 18.93 -15.85
N ASP A 32 18.84 19.15 -14.53
CA ASP A 32 20.09 19.10 -13.76
C ASP A 32 20.50 17.64 -13.53
N GLY A 33 21.63 17.24 -14.12
CA GLY A 33 22.13 15.86 -14.06
C GLY A 33 22.70 15.45 -12.70
N VAL A 34 22.75 16.34 -11.70
CA VAL A 34 23.07 15.98 -10.31
C VAL A 34 21.85 15.97 -9.40
N ASN A 35 20.71 16.50 -9.84
CA ASN A 35 19.51 16.55 -9.02
C ASN A 35 18.83 15.18 -8.98
N GLU A 36 19.01 14.48 -7.87
CA GLU A 36 18.37 13.20 -7.57
C GLU A 36 16.98 13.38 -6.95
N ASP A 37 16.64 14.60 -6.55
CA ASP A 37 15.37 14.96 -5.96
C ASP A 37 14.38 15.42 -7.03
N GLY A 38 13.10 15.09 -6.82
CA GLY A 38 12.05 15.47 -7.76
C GLY A 38 12.01 16.98 -8.02
N VAL A 39 11.79 17.37 -9.27
CA VAL A 39 11.46 18.76 -9.64
C VAL A 39 9.97 18.94 -9.86
N SER A 40 9.49 20.17 -9.69
CA SER A 40 8.11 20.53 -10.05
C SER A 40 7.92 20.46 -11.57
N GLN A 41 6.69 20.19 -12.00
CA GLN A 41 6.32 20.24 -13.42
C GLN A 41 6.53 21.66 -13.97
N ALA A 42 7.13 21.77 -15.15
CA ALA A 42 7.26 23.06 -15.84
C ALA A 42 6.20 23.20 -16.95
N PHE A 43 5.63 24.39 -17.03
CA PHE A 43 4.66 24.76 -18.05
C PHE A 43 5.21 25.87 -18.94
N LEU A 44 5.09 25.68 -20.25
CA LEU A 44 5.46 26.63 -21.28
C LEU A 44 4.17 27.07 -21.98
N GLN A 45 4.01 28.38 -22.16
CA GLN A 45 2.91 28.96 -22.93
C GLN A 45 3.25 30.38 -23.35
N GLN A 46 2.59 30.91 -24.38
CA GLN A 46 2.79 32.27 -24.88
C GLN A 46 4.25 32.61 -25.21
N ASN A 47 5.06 31.65 -25.67
CA ASN A 47 6.46 31.87 -26.02
C ASN A 47 6.63 32.05 -27.53
N MET A 48 7.78 32.57 -27.96
CA MET A 48 8.13 32.67 -29.37
C MET A 48 9.45 31.92 -29.62
N ALA A 49 9.38 30.83 -30.37
CA ALA A 49 10.55 30.07 -30.79
C ALA A 49 11.06 30.53 -32.16
N ILE A 50 12.36 30.79 -32.28
CA ILE A 50 13.02 31.24 -33.52
C ILE A 50 14.25 30.36 -33.77
N ASP A 51 14.32 29.66 -34.91
CA ASP A 51 15.47 28.81 -35.28
C ASP A 51 15.93 27.89 -34.13
N ILE A 52 15.00 27.13 -33.56
CA ILE A 52 15.32 26.08 -32.59
C ILE A 52 15.40 24.75 -33.34
N ASP A 53 16.58 24.15 -33.35
CA ASP A 53 16.77 22.78 -33.81
C ASP A 53 15.88 21.84 -32.97
N PRO A 54 15.05 20.97 -33.59
CA PRO A 54 14.18 20.04 -32.88
C PRO A 54 14.90 19.20 -31.80
N MET A 55 16.14 18.80 -32.07
CA MET A 55 16.95 17.99 -31.14
C MET A 55 17.52 18.79 -29.97
N SER A 56 17.38 20.11 -30.01
CA SER A 56 17.85 21.07 -29.00
C SER A 56 16.72 21.60 -28.14
N ARG A 57 15.48 21.13 -28.34
CA ARG A 57 14.32 21.58 -27.56
C ARG A 57 14.43 21.18 -26.09
N TYR A 58 14.84 19.94 -25.83
CA TYR A 58 14.82 19.34 -24.51
C TYR A 58 15.87 18.23 -24.36
N TYR A 59 16.44 18.09 -23.17
CA TYR A 59 17.35 16.99 -22.83
C TYR A 59 17.19 16.58 -21.38
N LEU A 60 16.92 15.29 -21.16
CA LEU A 60 16.90 14.69 -19.83
C LEU A 60 18.14 13.87 -19.59
N HIS A 61 18.85 14.11 -18.50
CA HIS A 61 19.89 13.19 -18.05
C HIS A 61 19.31 11.85 -17.59
N ARG A 62 20.06 10.77 -17.79
CA ARG A 62 19.77 9.47 -17.17
C ARG A 62 20.25 9.43 -15.71
N PRO A 63 19.61 8.62 -14.86
CA PRO A 63 20.16 8.29 -13.54
C PRO A 63 21.58 7.71 -13.66
N LYS A 64 22.40 7.99 -12.66
CA LYS A 64 23.80 7.54 -12.60
C LYS A 64 23.92 6.40 -11.60
N LEU A 65 24.75 5.39 -11.91
CA LEU A 65 25.07 4.33 -10.95
C LEU A 65 25.72 4.85 -9.66
N SER A 66 26.41 6.00 -9.72
CA SER A 66 26.97 6.66 -8.54
C SER A 66 25.92 7.18 -7.55
N SER A 67 24.66 7.27 -7.98
CA SER A 67 23.50 7.63 -7.15
C SER A 67 22.93 6.43 -6.38
N MET A 68 23.38 5.22 -6.70
CA MET A 68 22.97 4.00 -6.01
C MET A 68 23.79 3.79 -4.74
N GLY A 69 23.23 3.08 -3.74
CA GLY A 69 23.90 2.75 -2.49
C GLY A 69 23.19 3.28 -1.24
N SER A 70 23.69 2.86 -0.08
CA SER A 70 23.02 3.08 1.22
C SER A 70 22.80 4.57 1.52
N GLY A 71 23.76 5.46 1.25
CA GLY A 71 23.64 6.89 1.54
C GLY A 71 22.99 7.75 0.44
N ARG A 72 22.32 7.16 -0.55
CA ARG A 72 21.61 7.88 -1.64
C ARG A 72 20.29 7.20 -1.98
N CYS A 73 20.12 6.69 -3.20
CA CYS A 73 18.87 6.10 -3.68
C CYS A 73 18.62 4.66 -3.19
N GLY A 74 19.61 4.02 -2.54
CA GLY A 74 19.51 2.63 -2.08
C GLY A 74 19.74 1.65 -3.22
N ASP A 75 18.81 0.73 -3.41
CA ASP A 75 18.91 -0.38 -4.34
C ASP A 75 18.04 -0.21 -5.60
N MET A 76 17.51 1.00 -5.83
CA MET A 76 16.83 1.43 -7.07
C MET A 76 17.21 2.89 -7.37
N GLU A 77 17.14 3.32 -8.63
CA GLU A 77 17.35 4.72 -9.04
C GLU A 77 16.43 5.70 -8.28
N CYS A 78 16.91 6.90 -7.98
CA CYS A 78 16.06 7.98 -7.48
C CYS A 78 15.13 8.51 -8.58
N ASP A 79 14.04 9.14 -8.14
CA ASP A 79 13.01 9.64 -9.04
C ASP A 79 13.30 11.01 -9.67
N GLY A 80 14.27 11.78 -9.17
CA GLY A 80 14.57 13.13 -9.64
C GLY A 80 14.66 13.25 -11.16
N LEU A 81 15.48 12.42 -11.79
CA LEU A 81 15.66 12.37 -13.24
C LEU A 81 14.62 11.53 -13.98
N LYS A 82 13.81 10.75 -13.25
CA LYS A 82 12.83 9.81 -13.83
C LYS A 82 11.42 10.36 -13.86
N LYS A 83 11.15 11.49 -13.19
CA LYS A 83 9.82 12.10 -13.04
C LYS A 83 9.84 13.59 -13.41
N ILE A 84 10.68 13.99 -14.36
CA ILE A 84 10.72 15.37 -14.86
C ILE A 84 9.67 15.53 -15.95
N LEU A 85 8.67 16.38 -15.71
CA LEU A 85 7.59 16.66 -16.63
C LEU A 85 7.64 18.10 -17.13
N VAL A 86 7.65 18.28 -18.45
CA VAL A 86 7.55 19.59 -19.11
C VAL A 86 6.42 19.57 -20.11
N SER A 87 5.60 20.61 -20.14
CA SER A 87 4.45 20.70 -21.03
C SER A 87 4.35 22.08 -21.69
N ASP A 88 4.37 22.11 -23.01
CA ASP A 88 3.95 23.26 -23.83
C ASP A 88 2.44 23.20 -24.02
N LEU A 89 1.73 24.07 -23.31
CA LEU A 89 0.27 23.97 -23.14
C LEU A 89 -0.50 24.48 -24.34
N ASP A 90 0.03 25.47 -25.06
CA ASP A 90 -0.62 26.13 -26.19
C ASP A 90 0.11 25.93 -27.52
N GLY A 91 1.27 25.27 -27.49
CA GLY A 91 2.06 24.98 -28.68
C GLY A 91 2.86 26.15 -29.22
N THR A 92 2.82 27.30 -28.55
CA THR A 92 3.57 28.49 -28.98
C THR A 92 5.08 28.29 -28.87
N THR A 93 5.53 27.37 -28.01
CA THR A 93 6.95 27.11 -27.78
C THR A 93 7.54 26.14 -28.80
N PHE A 94 6.83 25.08 -29.18
CA PHE A 94 7.36 24.02 -30.06
C PHE A 94 6.59 23.85 -31.38
N GLY A 95 5.60 24.70 -31.63
CA GLY A 95 4.76 24.70 -32.84
C GLY A 95 3.44 23.94 -32.65
N THR A 96 3.40 23.00 -31.72
CA THR A 96 2.21 22.23 -31.33
C THR A 96 2.22 21.98 -29.83
N PRO A 97 1.04 21.85 -29.18
CA PRO A 97 0.98 21.44 -27.77
C PRO A 97 1.76 20.14 -27.58
N THR A 98 2.73 20.15 -26.67
CA THR A 98 3.71 19.07 -26.55
C THR A 98 3.98 18.76 -25.09
N ALA A 99 3.98 17.48 -24.72
CA ALA A 99 4.49 17.03 -23.42
C ALA A 99 5.78 16.23 -23.60
N PHE A 100 6.77 16.49 -22.75
CA PHE A 100 7.99 15.70 -22.65
C PHE A 100 7.90 14.79 -21.43
N LEU A 101 7.85 13.49 -21.66
CA LEU A 101 7.79 12.49 -20.60
C LEU A 101 9.14 11.78 -20.47
N PRO A 102 9.63 11.56 -19.24
CA PRO A 102 10.86 10.83 -19.02
C PRO A 102 10.69 9.36 -19.43
N ASP A 103 11.73 8.76 -20.00
CA ASP A 103 11.78 7.31 -20.17
C ASP A 103 12.19 6.67 -18.82
N SER A 104 11.20 6.59 -17.92
CA SER A 104 11.35 6.08 -16.56
C SER A 104 11.64 4.58 -16.48
N ALA A 105 11.41 3.86 -17.59
CA ALA A 105 11.69 2.43 -17.73
C ALA A 105 13.08 2.15 -18.35
N TRP A 106 13.92 3.16 -18.49
CA TRP A 106 15.29 2.96 -18.90
C TRP A 106 15.98 1.96 -17.94
N GLN A 107 16.67 0.97 -18.52
CA GLN A 107 17.27 -0.19 -17.83
C GLN A 107 16.32 -1.24 -17.24
N TRP A 108 15.01 -1.16 -17.49
CA TRP A 108 14.05 -2.19 -17.04
C TRP A 108 14.47 -3.59 -17.48
N ASP A 109 14.73 -4.48 -16.51
CA ASP A 109 15.21 -5.86 -16.71
C ASP A 109 16.48 -5.98 -17.59
N LYS A 110 17.29 -4.92 -17.68
CA LYS A 110 18.57 -4.90 -18.42
C LYS A 110 19.76 -4.94 -17.47
N ASP A 111 20.21 -3.78 -17.01
CA ASP A 111 21.30 -3.68 -16.03
C ASP A 111 20.74 -3.67 -14.61
N SER A 112 20.86 -4.81 -13.93
CA SER A 112 20.32 -5.03 -12.59
C SER A 112 20.85 -4.06 -11.53
N ARG A 113 21.99 -3.39 -11.79
CA ARG A 113 22.56 -2.39 -10.87
C ARG A 113 21.68 -1.16 -10.70
N TYR A 114 20.79 -0.87 -11.65
CA TYR A 114 19.82 0.22 -11.53
C TYR A 114 18.58 -0.16 -10.71
N GLY A 115 18.39 -1.45 -10.42
CA GLY A 115 17.33 -1.92 -9.54
C GLY A 115 15.92 -1.63 -10.06
N ILE A 116 15.72 -1.70 -11.38
CA ILE A 116 14.42 -1.53 -12.03
C ILE A 116 14.11 -2.76 -12.87
N GLY A 117 12.93 -3.35 -12.67
CA GLY A 117 12.57 -4.60 -13.31
C GLY A 117 11.27 -5.20 -12.80
N ASN A 118 10.86 -6.30 -13.42
CA ASN A 118 9.65 -7.02 -13.04
C ASN A 118 9.72 -7.62 -11.63
N ASP A 119 10.92 -7.99 -11.18
CA ASP A 119 11.18 -8.50 -9.82
C ASP A 119 10.91 -7.44 -8.74
N ARG A 120 11.08 -6.16 -9.10
CA ARG A 120 10.86 -4.99 -8.23
C ARG A 120 9.41 -4.55 -8.13
N VAL A 121 8.52 -5.05 -9.00
CA VAL A 121 7.08 -4.81 -8.86
C VAL A 121 6.59 -5.45 -7.54
N PRO A 122 5.83 -4.73 -6.70
CA PRO A 122 5.32 -5.24 -5.44
C PRO A 122 4.66 -6.62 -5.56
N ARG A 123 4.96 -7.49 -4.59
CA ARG A 123 4.52 -8.89 -4.61
C ARG A 123 2.99 -9.01 -4.65
N ARG A 124 2.28 -8.09 -3.98
CA ARG A 124 0.82 -8.00 -3.95
C ARG A 124 0.22 -7.74 -5.32
N MET A 125 0.82 -6.82 -6.08
CA MET A 125 0.43 -6.54 -7.46
C MET A 125 0.68 -7.74 -8.38
N ARG A 126 1.77 -8.48 -8.14
CA ARG A 126 2.08 -9.73 -8.87
C ARG A 126 1.25 -10.93 -8.41
N GLN A 127 0.42 -10.77 -7.38
CA GLN A 127 -0.26 -11.88 -6.69
C GLN A 127 0.73 -13.05 -6.41
N ALA A 128 1.87 -12.73 -5.80
CA ALA A 128 2.98 -13.66 -5.57
C ALA A 128 3.53 -14.39 -6.80
N GLY A 129 3.54 -13.70 -7.94
CA GLY A 129 4.10 -14.21 -9.20
C GLY A 129 3.09 -14.97 -10.05
N LEU A 130 1.82 -15.04 -9.63
CA LEU A 130 0.73 -15.59 -10.45
C LEU A 130 0.44 -14.70 -11.67
N ILE A 131 0.64 -13.39 -11.52
CA ILE A 131 0.50 -12.43 -12.62
C ILE A 131 1.85 -12.23 -13.29
N ASP A 132 1.94 -12.61 -14.57
CA ASP A 132 3.06 -12.20 -15.41
C ASP A 132 2.93 -10.71 -15.75
N ILE A 133 3.88 -9.92 -15.24
CA ILE A 133 3.94 -8.48 -15.43
C ILE A 133 4.13 -8.08 -16.90
N ASN A 134 4.77 -8.91 -17.72
CA ASN A 134 4.92 -8.60 -19.15
C ASN A 134 3.61 -8.78 -19.92
N THR A 135 2.77 -9.70 -19.49
CA THR A 135 1.45 -9.93 -20.08
C THR A 135 0.41 -8.94 -19.55
N ALA A 136 0.38 -8.72 -18.23
CA ALA A 136 -0.61 -7.83 -17.61
C ALA A 136 -0.32 -6.34 -17.84
N TYR A 137 0.95 -5.95 -17.88
CA TYR A 137 1.39 -4.57 -18.06
C TYR A 137 2.50 -4.50 -19.11
N PRO A 138 2.18 -4.74 -20.39
CA PRO A 138 3.18 -4.85 -21.45
C PRO A 138 3.99 -3.57 -21.64
N ASN A 139 3.44 -2.40 -21.28
CA ASN A 139 4.16 -1.14 -21.37
C ASN A 139 4.83 -0.78 -20.05
N LYS A 140 6.12 -0.46 -20.09
CA LYS A 140 6.89 -0.04 -18.92
C LYS A 140 7.04 1.48 -18.86
N GLY A 141 7.09 1.98 -17.64
CA GLY A 141 7.30 3.37 -17.30
C GLY A 141 6.02 4.20 -17.36
N VAL A 142 6.20 5.51 -17.44
CA VAL A 142 5.11 6.50 -17.43
C VAL A 142 4.05 6.20 -18.50
N ILE A 143 2.77 6.33 -18.11
CA ILE A 143 1.62 6.27 -19.01
C ILE A 143 1.81 7.26 -20.17
N ARG A 144 1.51 6.81 -21.39
CA ARG A 144 1.63 7.62 -22.59
C ARG A 144 0.57 7.21 -23.60
N ASP A 145 0.05 8.19 -24.31
CA ASP A 145 -0.84 7.93 -25.43
C ASP A 145 -0.03 7.51 -26.68
N PRO A 146 -0.69 7.02 -27.75
CA PRO A 146 0.00 6.57 -28.96
C PRO A 146 0.75 7.65 -29.75
N THR A 147 0.56 8.94 -29.44
CA THR A 147 1.26 10.05 -30.11
C THR A 147 2.69 10.25 -29.58
N CYS A 148 2.99 9.66 -28.43
CA CYS A 148 4.28 9.79 -27.77
C CYS A 148 5.38 8.94 -28.43
N ILE A 149 6.38 9.60 -29.01
CA ILE A 149 7.51 8.94 -29.68
C ILE A 149 8.78 9.11 -28.85
N LEU A 150 9.51 8.02 -28.61
CA LEU A 150 10.81 8.06 -27.92
C LEU A 150 11.84 8.76 -28.81
N ASN A 151 12.44 9.84 -28.31
CA ASN A 151 13.58 10.47 -28.93
C ASN A 151 14.85 10.09 -28.13
N PRO A 152 15.78 9.29 -28.71
CA PRO A 152 16.94 8.78 -27.99
C PRO A 152 17.96 9.87 -27.65
N ASP A 153 18.11 10.91 -28.46
CA ASP A 153 19.06 12.00 -28.21
C ASP A 153 18.56 12.93 -27.10
N MET A 154 17.25 13.11 -26.99
CA MET A 154 16.61 13.87 -25.91
C MET A 154 16.39 13.02 -24.65
N GLN A 155 16.49 11.69 -24.78
CA GLN A 155 16.31 10.69 -23.73
C GLN A 155 14.91 10.74 -23.07
N CYS A 156 13.89 11.07 -23.85
CA CYS A 156 12.52 11.26 -23.41
C CYS A 156 11.51 10.89 -24.50
N TYR A 157 10.27 10.66 -24.11
CA TYR A 157 9.14 10.62 -25.05
C TYR A 157 8.68 12.03 -25.36
N VAL A 158 8.48 12.32 -26.63
CA VAL A 158 7.91 13.57 -27.14
C VAL A 158 6.48 13.29 -27.59
N CYS A 159 5.51 13.90 -26.91
CA CYS A 159 4.09 13.69 -27.11
C CYS A 159 3.47 14.95 -27.73
N GLU A 160 3.57 15.09 -29.06
CA GLU A 160 2.99 16.23 -29.80
C GLU A 160 1.50 15.97 -30.04
N ASN A 161 0.64 16.97 -29.77
CA ASN A 161 -0.82 16.89 -29.89
C ASN A 161 -1.48 15.72 -29.14
N SER A 162 -0.85 15.30 -28.02
CA SER A 162 -1.40 14.29 -27.11
C SER A 162 -2.83 14.65 -26.70
N GLN A 163 -3.71 13.67 -26.76
CA GLN A 163 -5.10 13.82 -26.29
C GLN A 163 -5.16 13.81 -24.77
N TRP A 164 -4.11 13.31 -24.12
CA TRP A 164 -3.97 13.26 -22.69
C TRP A 164 -3.17 14.44 -22.16
N LYS A 165 -3.58 14.94 -20.99
CA LYS A 165 -2.84 15.93 -20.22
C LYS A 165 -2.17 15.21 -19.05
N TYR A 166 -0.87 15.42 -18.90
CA TYR A 166 -0.07 14.75 -17.90
C TYR A 166 0.18 15.66 -16.69
N PHE A 167 0.18 15.05 -15.51
CA PHE A 167 0.38 15.75 -14.25
C PHE A 167 1.24 14.93 -13.29
N HIS A 168 1.91 15.60 -12.36
CA HIS A 168 2.46 14.92 -11.19
C HIS A 168 1.34 14.59 -10.19
N LEU A 169 1.23 13.32 -9.83
CA LEU A 169 0.51 12.86 -8.65
C LEU A 169 1.53 12.66 -7.53
N PHE A 170 1.26 13.27 -6.38
CA PHE A 170 2.07 13.15 -5.18
C PHE A 170 1.38 12.16 -4.24
N LEU A 171 2.14 11.21 -3.71
CA LEU A 171 1.74 10.33 -2.61
C LEU A 171 2.78 10.49 -1.50
N GLU A 172 2.34 10.86 -0.31
CA GLU A 172 3.21 11.17 0.82
C GLU A 172 2.77 10.41 2.07
N SER A 173 3.75 9.94 2.86
CA SER A 173 3.51 9.45 4.21
C SER A 173 3.46 10.63 5.17
N LEU A 174 2.39 10.71 5.96
CA LEU A 174 2.25 11.65 7.09
C LEU A 174 2.49 10.95 8.44
N ASP A 175 2.93 9.69 8.44
CA ASP A 175 3.31 8.97 9.64
C ASP A 175 4.58 9.54 10.27
N ASP A 176 4.72 9.43 11.59
CA ASP A 176 5.93 9.85 12.31
C ASP A 176 7.21 9.12 11.84
N ASP A 177 7.05 7.92 11.26
CA ASP A 177 8.13 7.12 10.71
C ASP A 177 8.43 7.41 9.22
N ALA A 178 7.82 8.46 8.64
CA ALA A 178 7.91 8.79 7.21
C ALA A 178 9.35 9.00 6.68
N LEU A 179 10.31 9.33 7.55
CA LEU A 179 11.72 9.47 7.17
C LEU A 179 12.51 8.16 7.29
N THR A 180 12.05 7.21 8.11
CA THR A 180 12.83 6.01 8.48
C THR A 180 12.27 4.73 7.87
N ARG A 181 10.96 4.67 7.61
CA ARG A 181 10.32 3.51 6.97
C ARG A 181 10.35 3.68 5.46
N ARG A 182 10.86 2.67 4.77
CA ARG A 182 10.90 2.64 3.31
C ARG A 182 9.75 1.81 2.76
N ILE A 183 8.80 2.46 2.11
CA ILE A 183 7.67 1.81 1.43
C ILE A 183 7.88 1.69 -0.09
N ALA A 184 9.07 2.02 -0.58
CA ALA A 184 9.42 1.98 -1.99
C ALA A 184 10.15 0.68 -2.36
N PRO A 185 10.06 0.23 -3.63
CA PRO A 185 9.38 0.89 -4.74
C PRO A 185 7.84 0.88 -4.65
N ILE A 186 7.23 1.98 -5.09
CA ILE A 186 5.79 2.05 -5.36
C ILE A 186 5.57 1.75 -6.84
N ALA A 187 4.72 0.77 -7.13
CA ALA A 187 4.22 0.54 -8.47
C ALA A 187 2.93 1.32 -8.69
N ILE A 188 2.88 2.10 -9.76
CA ILE A 188 1.65 2.69 -10.28
C ILE A 188 1.36 2.08 -11.64
N ALA A 189 0.14 1.60 -11.82
CA ALA A 189 -0.24 0.89 -13.03
C ALA A 189 -1.58 1.35 -13.55
N THR A 190 -1.73 1.45 -14.87
CA THR A 190 -3.01 1.80 -15.47
C THR A 190 -3.97 0.63 -15.40
N VAL A 191 -5.27 0.94 -15.49
CA VAL A 191 -6.31 -0.08 -15.68
C VAL A 191 -7.27 0.36 -16.77
N ASN A 192 -7.81 -0.61 -17.49
CA ASN A 192 -8.81 -0.43 -18.54
C ASN A 192 -8.30 0.30 -19.79
N LEU A 193 -6.98 0.28 -20.05
CA LEU A 193 -6.45 0.64 -21.35
C LEU A 193 -6.43 -0.57 -22.28
N THR A 194 -6.29 -0.32 -23.59
CA THR A 194 -6.03 -1.40 -24.56
C THR A 194 -4.71 -2.12 -24.28
N SER A 195 -3.76 -1.42 -23.66
CA SER A 195 -2.45 -1.93 -23.30
C SER A 195 -1.97 -1.18 -22.06
N ASP A 196 -2.02 -1.84 -20.90
CA ASP A 196 -1.75 -1.19 -19.62
C ASP A 196 -0.24 -0.95 -19.38
N PHE A 197 0.04 0.05 -18.56
CA PHE A 197 1.37 0.51 -18.18
C PHE A 197 1.66 0.16 -16.73
N VAL A 198 2.94 -0.07 -16.41
CA VAL A 198 3.44 -0.09 -15.03
C VAL A 198 4.71 0.76 -14.90
N ASP A 199 4.71 1.66 -13.94
CA ASP A 199 5.85 2.51 -13.58
C ASP A 199 6.26 2.25 -12.13
N LEU A 200 7.56 2.34 -11.85
CA LEU A 200 8.11 2.17 -10.50
C LEU A 200 8.67 3.50 -10.00
N ILE A 201 8.45 3.76 -8.71
CA ILE A 201 8.73 5.04 -8.05
C ILE A 201 9.48 4.72 -6.75
N ASN A 202 10.71 5.21 -6.60
CA ASN A 202 11.56 4.87 -5.46
C ASN A 202 11.57 5.95 -4.36
N GLY A 203 11.28 7.19 -4.72
CA GLY A 203 11.41 8.38 -3.89
C GLY A 203 12.66 9.22 -4.20
N PRO A 204 12.84 10.33 -3.45
CA PRO A 204 14.01 11.21 -3.53
C PRO A 204 15.26 10.55 -2.93
N SER A 205 16.40 11.24 -3.06
CA SER A 205 17.66 10.76 -2.48
C SER A 205 17.67 10.90 -0.96
N ASP A 206 18.52 10.11 -0.33
CA ASP A 206 18.89 10.33 1.07
C ASP A 206 19.89 11.48 1.15
N HIS A 207 19.65 12.40 2.08
CA HIS A 207 20.55 13.52 2.37
C HIS A 207 21.08 13.48 3.80
N GLY A 208 20.90 12.36 4.51
CA GLY A 208 21.46 12.12 5.82
C GLY A 208 22.98 12.04 5.81
N LEU A 209 23.63 12.63 6.82
CA LEU A 209 25.09 12.66 6.99
C LEU A 209 25.63 11.43 7.75
N CYS A 210 25.03 10.27 7.55
CA CYS A 210 25.33 9.06 8.32
C CYS A 210 25.43 7.83 7.40
N ASP A 211 26.56 7.13 7.49
CA ASP A 211 26.85 5.94 6.68
C ASP A 211 26.30 4.67 7.33
N GLY A 212 25.27 4.09 6.72
CA GLY A 212 24.76 2.75 7.05
C GLY A 212 23.25 2.64 6.92
N TYR A 213 22.74 1.43 6.63
CA TYR A 213 21.30 1.15 6.44
C TYR A 213 20.44 1.57 7.65
N VAL A 214 21.04 1.66 8.84
CA VAL A 214 20.38 1.98 10.12
C VAL A 214 20.13 3.48 10.30
N CYS A 215 20.72 4.35 9.47
CA CYS A 215 20.64 5.80 9.64
C CYS A 215 20.04 6.53 8.43
N ASN A 216 19.63 5.77 7.41
CA ASN A 216 19.05 6.36 6.20
C ASN A 216 17.77 7.13 6.52
N LYS A 217 17.72 8.41 6.15
CA LYS A 217 16.56 9.28 6.34
C LYS A 217 16.06 9.75 4.99
N ARG A 218 15.04 9.04 4.48
CA ARG A 218 14.47 9.31 3.16
C ARG A 218 13.04 9.76 3.32
N MET A 219 12.76 10.92 2.73
CA MET A 219 11.40 11.42 2.69
C MET A 219 10.51 10.46 1.91
N SER A 220 9.50 9.89 2.58
CA SER A 220 8.46 9.07 1.95
C SER A 220 7.49 9.95 1.14
N ALA A 221 8.00 10.52 0.05
CA ALA A 221 7.26 11.33 -0.90
C ALA A 221 7.52 10.80 -2.33
N PHE A 222 6.46 10.35 -2.98
CA PHE A 222 6.50 9.61 -4.23
C PHE A 222 5.80 10.41 -5.30
N ARG A 223 6.48 10.64 -6.42
CA ARG A 223 5.95 11.40 -7.56
C ARG A 223 5.70 10.47 -8.72
N ALA A 224 4.44 10.29 -9.07
CA ALA A 224 4.01 9.61 -10.27
C ALA A 224 3.69 10.62 -11.37
N ILE A 225 3.84 10.23 -12.63
CA ILE A 225 3.22 10.97 -13.75
C ILE A 225 1.94 10.23 -14.14
N VAL A 226 0.80 10.91 -14.02
CA VAL A 226 -0.53 10.40 -14.37
C VAL A 226 -1.12 11.21 -15.51
N ALA A 227 -2.19 10.69 -16.12
CA ALA A 227 -2.92 11.36 -17.18
C ALA A 227 -4.37 11.63 -16.79
N ASP A 228 -4.90 12.76 -17.25
CA ASP A 228 -6.30 13.17 -17.04
C ASP A 228 -7.29 12.15 -17.62
N GLY A 229 -8.36 11.88 -16.88
CA GLY A 229 -9.41 10.94 -17.25
C GLY A 229 -9.03 9.46 -17.13
N GLN A 230 -7.87 9.14 -16.55
CA GLN A 230 -7.37 7.77 -16.43
C GLN A 230 -7.50 7.21 -15.01
N SER A 231 -7.50 5.88 -14.92
CA SER A 231 -7.55 5.13 -13.65
C SER A 231 -6.23 4.39 -13.40
N PHE A 232 -5.81 4.37 -12.14
CA PHE A 232 -4.56 3.72 -11.73
C PHE A 232 -4.75 2.81 -10.52
N LYS A 233 -3.93 1.77 -10.42
CA LYS A 233 -3.67 1.00 -9.21
C LYS A 233 -2.32 1.38 -8.63
N ILE A 234 -2.24 1.48 -7.31
CA ILE A 234 -1.03 1.85 -6.57
C ILE A 234 -0.72 0.75 -5.55
N TYR A 235 0.46 0.17 -5.66
CA TYR A 235 0.96 -0.86 -4.75
C TYR A 235 2.31 -0.45 -4.18
N SER A 236 2.56 -0.78 -2.92
CA SER A 236 3.84 -0.59 -2.25
C SER A 236 4.49 -1.94 -1.96
N THR A 237 5.83 -1.97 -1.88
CA THR A 237 6.56 -3.17 -1.42
C THR A 237 6.41 -3.45 0.08
N ASP A 238 6.00 -2.45 0.87
CA ASP A 238 5.70 -2.56 2.30
C ASP A 238 4.24 -2.11 2.53
N THR A 239 3.80 -2.10 3.78
CA THR A 239 2.53 -1.54 4.23
C THR A 239 2.37 -0.06 3.86
N MET A 240 1.21 0.31 3.34
CA MET A 240 0.87 1.73 3.14
C MET A 240 0.85 2.47 4.48
N PRO A 241 1.21 3.77 4.51
CA PRO A 241 1.17 4.57 5.73
C PRO A 241 -0.20 4.63 6.39
N GLN A 242 -0.22 4.75 7.71
CA GLN A 242 -1.47 4.91 8.46
C GLN A 242 -2.13 6.25 8.15
N ASN A 243 -1.33 7.30 7.97
CA ASN A 243 -1.75 8.59 7.48
C ASN A 243 -1.02 8.85 6.16
N SER A 244 -1.78 8.95 5.06
CA SER A 244 -1.23 9.25 3.73
C SER A 244 -1.89 10.47 3.14
N ARG A 245 -1.14 11.20 2.31
CA ARG A 245 -1.65 12.32 1.51
C ARG A 245 -1.46 12.04 0.03
N ILE A 246 -2.49 12.33 -0.76
CA ILE A 246 -2.46 12.18 -2.20
C ILE A 246 -3.15 13.36 -2.91
N TYR A 247 -2.45 13.98 -3.87
CA TYR A 247 -2.93 15.18 -4.56
C TYR A 247 -2.21 15.43 -5.88
N ILE A 248 -2.76 16.35 -6.68
CA ILE A 248 -2.20 16.76 -7.98
C ILE A 248 -2.01 18.30 -7.95
N PRO A 249 -0.81 18.81 -7.60
CA PRO A 249 -0.62 20.23 -7.25
C PRO A 249 -0.98 21.22 -8.36
N ASN A 250 -0.79 20.83 -9.63
CA ASN A 250 -1.03 21.70 -10.79
C ASN A 250 -2.27 21.28 -11.60
N ALA A 251 -3.17 20.50 -11.01
CA ALA A 251 -4.41 20.09 -11.66
C ALA A 251 -5.36 21.28 -11.86
N LYS A 252 -6.05 21.28 -13.00
CA LYS A 252 -7.19 22.19 -13.22
C LYS A 252 -8.42 21.62 -12.51
N ASN A 253 -9.39 22.46 -12.14
CA ASN A 253 -10.60 22.02 -11.41
C ASN A 253 -11.38 20.85 -12.06
N ASN A 254 -11.20 20.60 -13.35
CA ASN A 254 -11.83 19.52 -14.09
C ASN A 254 -10.93 18.30 -14.33
N THR A 255 -9.66 18.34 -13.91
CA THR A 255 -8.75 17.19 -13.98
C THR A 255 -9.27 16.09 -13.09
N ARG A 256 -9.36 14.86 -13.61
CA ARG A 256 -9.97 13.72 -12.94
C ARG A 256 -9.06 12.50 -13.03
N VAL A 257 -8.67 11.96 -11.88
CA VAL A 257 -7.87 10.74 -11.79
C VAL A 257 -8.48 9.85 -10.73
N ARG A 258 -8.72 8.58 -11.06
CA ARG A 258 -9.14 7.58 -10.08
C ARG A 258 -7.95 6.74 -9.68
N VAL A 259 -7.75 6.54 -8.39
CA VAL A 259 -6.71 5.64 -7.87
C VAL A 259 -7.34 4.52 -7.06
N ALA A 260 -6.72 3.34 -7.11
CA ALA A 260 -7.01 2.20 -6.26
C ALA A 260 -5.74 1.83 -5.50
N ILE A 261 -5.71 2.03 -4.19
CA ILE A 261 -4.49 1.93 -3.37
C ILE A 261 -4.54 0.66 -2.52
N ASP A 262 -3.47 -0.15 -2.53
CA ASP A 262 -3.33 -1.39 -1.73
C ASP A 262 -3.16 -1.10 -0.25
N TYR A 263 -4.28 -0.89 0.44
CA TYR A 263 -4.34 -0.85 1.89
C TYR A 263 -4.66 -2.24 2.41
N LEU A 264 -3.63 -2.95 2.87
CA LEU A 264 -3.80 -4.22 3.58
C LEU A 264 -4.32 -3.97 4.99
N SER A 265 -5.61 -3.66 5.10
CA SER A 265 -6.22 -3.26 6.36
C SER A 265 -7.56 -3.94 6.56
N THR A 266 -7.75 -4.55 7.72
CA THR A 266 -9.10 -4.84 8.22
C THR A 266 -9.68 -3.66 8.98
N TYR A 267 -8.85 -2.66 9.32
CA TYR A 267 -9.27 -1.43 9.98
C TYR A 267 -9.96 -0.49 8.98
N ARG A 268 -10.81 0.40 9.51
CA ARG A 268 -11.55 1.39 8.74
C ARG A 268 -10.59 2.43 8.14
N LEU A 269 -10.77 2.73 6.85
CA LEU A 269 -10.10 3.82 6.16
C LEU A 269 -11.02 5.04 6.12
N ASP A 270 -10.57 6.16 6.67
CA ASP A 270 -11.26 7.44 6.61
C ASP A 270 -10.59 8.31 5.55
N VAL A 271 -11.39 8.84 4.63
CA VAL A 271 -10.92 9.70 3.54
C VAL A 271 -11.40 11.12 3.78
N TYR A 272 -10.51 12.10 3.60
CA TYR A 272 -10.78 13.52 3.77
C TYR A 272 -10.44 14.27 2.49
N ALA A 273 -11.34 15.12 2.01
CA ALA A 273 -11.12 16.01 0.88
C ALA A 273 -11.01 17.45 1.38
N ASP A 274 -9.84 18.07 1.18
CA ASP A 274 -9.47 19.37 1.74
C ASP A 274 -9.79 19.45 3.25
N GLY A 275 -9.44 18.38 3.98
CA GLY A 275 -9.68 18.23 5.41
C GLY A 275 -11.10 17.81 5.80
N ASN A 276 -12.08 17.75 4.89
CA ASN A 276 -13.46 17.38 5.24
C ASN A 276 -13.68 15.88 5.03
N TYR A 277 -14.25 15.19 6.03
CA TYR A 277 -14.53 13.76 5.92
C TYR A 277 -15.51 13.44 4.78
N VAL A 278 -15.14 12.50 3.91
CA VAL A 278 -15.97 12.00 2.83
C VAL A 278 -16.41 10.58 3.14
N ILE A 279 -17.70 10.43 3.41
CA ILE A 279 -18.32 9.13 3.67
C ILE A 279 -18.16 8.20 2.46
N PRO A 280 -17.78 6.92 2.65
CA PRO A 280 -17.67 5.97 1.54
C PRO A 280 -18.99 5.80 0.79
N LEU A 281 -18.93 5.52 -0.51
CA LEU A 281 -20.10 5.42 -1.39
C LEU A 281 -21.07 4.30 -1.00
N ASN A 282 -20.59 3.28 -0.30
CA ASN A 282 -21.41 2.20 0.23
C ASN A 282 -21.86 2.44 1.68
N ALA A 283 -21.56 3.59 2.28
CA ALA A 283 -21.81 3.84 3.69
C ALA A 283 -22.97 4.82 3.94
N TYR A 284 -23.60 4.70 5.10
CA TYR A 284 -24.66 5.60 5.56
C TYR A 284 -24.68 5.69 7.09
N TYR A 285 -25.30 6.74 7.61
CA TYR A 285 -25.58 6.86 9.04
C TYR A 285 -26.99 6.35 9.34
N ASP A 286 -27.12 5.43 10.29
CA ASP A 286 -28.43 4.96 10.75
C ASP A 286 -29.10 5.96 11.72
N SER A 287 -30.29 5.63 12.24
CA SER A 287 -31.03 6.46 13.21
C SER A 287 -30.26 6.73 14.50
N ASN A 288 -29.33 5.84 14.88
CA ASN A 288 -28.44 5.98 16.02
C ASN A 288 -27.12 6.66 15.63
N GLN A 289 -27.05 7.23 14.43
CA GLN A 289 -25.91 7.93 13.85
C GLN A 289 -24.66 7.02 13.74
N ARG A 290 -24.85 5.70 13.64
CA ARG A 290 -23.75 4.73 13.42
C ARG A 290 -23.40 4.67 11.95
N LEU A 291 -22.11 4.62 11.64
CA LEU A 291 -21.62 4.44 10.28
C LEU A 291 -21.75 2.96 9.86
N MET A 292 -22.73 2.69 9.00
CA MET A 292 -23.09 1.39 8.46
C MET A 292 -22.63 1.27 7.00
N PHE A 293 -22.47 0.04 6.51
CA PHE A 293 -22.07 -0.24 5.13
C PHE A 293 -23.06 -1.18 4.45
N ASN A 294 -23.35 -0.88 3.20
CA ASN A 294 -24.07 -1.76 2.29
C ASN A 294 -23.09 -2.70 1.60
N GLN A 295 -23.52 -3.96 1.42
CA GLN A 295 -22.79 -4.94 0.64
C GLN A 295 -22.87 -4.58 -0.86
N PRO A 296 -21.78 -4.74 -1.64
CA PRO A 296 -21.82 -4.58 -3.08
C PRO A 296 -22.65 -5.70 -3.73
N ASN A 297 -23.46 -5.34 -4.73
CA ASN A 297 -24.21 -6.32 -5.52
C ASN A 297 -23.41 -6.79 -6.74
N THR A 298 -22.43 -6.00 -7.18
CA THR A 298 -21.51 -6.28 -8.28
C THR A 298 -20.13 -5.72 -7.92
N THR A 299 -19.09 -6.22 -8.60
CA THR A 299 -17.69 -5.82 -8.36
C THR A 299 -17.47 -4.31 -8.48
N ASP A 300 -18.20 -3.60 -9.34
CA ASP A 300 -17.98 -2.16 -9.58
C ASP A 300 -19.04 -1.25 -8.94
N HIS A 301 -20.01 -1.79 -8.20
CA HIS A 301 -21.21 -1.06 -7.76
C HIS A 301 -20.92 0.26 -7.03
N TYR A 302 -19.93 0.26 -6.13
CA TYR A 302 -19.57 1.42 -5.32
C TYR A 302 -18.22 2.01 -5.70
N LYS A 303 -17.55 1.52 -6.74
CA LYS A 303 -16.30 2.13 -7.19
C LYS A 303 -16.63 3.52 -7.75
N PRO A 304 -15.92 4.58 -7.33
CA PRO A 304 -16.14 5.91 -7.86
C PRO A 304 -16.03 5.96 -9.38
N ASP A 305 -16.92 6.72 -10.01
CA ASP A 305 -16.98 6.89 -11.46
C ASP A 305 -16.05 8.02 -11.88
N ILE A 306 -15.17 7.76 -12.85
CA ILE A 306 -14.14 8.72 -13.28
C ILE A 306 -14.75 10.05 -13.75
N ARG A 307 -15.96 10.03 -14.34
CA ARG A 307 -16.59 11.20 -14.97
C ARG A 307 -17.45 11.98 -13.99
N ASN A 308 -18.16 11.30 -13.10
CA ASN A 308 -19.25 11.88 -12.33
C ASN A 308 -18.94 12.05 -10.84
N SER A 309 -18.02 11.27 -10.29
CA SER A 309 -17.69 11.34 -8.86
C SER A 309 -17.00 12.65 -8.49
N LYS A 310 -17.13 13.02 -7.21
CA LYS A 310 -16.53 14.22 -6.62
C LYS A 310 -15.16 13.90 -6.03
N ALA A 311 -14.40 14.94 -5.68
CA ALA A 311 -13.14 14.75 -4.95
C ALA A 311 -13.39 14.00 -3.63
N GLY A 312 -12.57 12.99 -3.36
CA GLY A 312 -12.65 12.17 -2.15
C GLY A 312 -13.76 11.12 -2.13
N ASP A 313 -14.65 11.06 -3.14
CA ASP A 313 -15.57 9.92 -3.30
C ASP A 313 -14.75 8.64 -3.29
N ASN A 314 -15.12 7.71 -2.40
CA ASN A 314 -14.29 6.55 -2.11
C ASN A 314 -15.09 5.29 -1.82
N TYR A 315 -14.42 4.15 -1.99
CA TYR A 315 -14.93 2.83 -1.64
C TYR A 315 -13.76 1.90 -1.33
N TYR A 316 -13.81 1.25 -0.18
CA TYR A 316 -12.84 0.22 0.18
C TYR A 316 -13.41 -1.16 -0.15
N ASP A 317 -12.78 -1.82 -1.11
CA ASP A 317 -13.09 -3.20 -1.43
C ASP A 317 -12.30 -4.12 -0.48
N MET A 318 -13.00 -4.81 0.42
CA MET A 318 -12.37 -5.67 1.41
C MET A 318 -11.80 -6.96 0.81
N ASP A 319 -12.36 -7.44 -0.31
CA ASP A 319 -11.92 -8.69 -0.94
C ASP A 319 -10.65 -8.43 -1.77
N GLU A 320 -10.63 -7.33 -2.53
CA GLU A 320 -9.44 -6.90 -3.26
C GLU A 320 -8.40 -6.20 -2.37
N GLN A 321 -8.82 -5.71 -1.20
CA GLN A 321 -8.04 -4.86 -0.29
C GLN A 321 -7.52 -3.58 -0.97
N LEU A 322 -8.37 -3.00 -1.81
CA LEU A 322 -8.09 -1.78 -2.56
C LEU A 322 -9.02 -0.65 -2.12
N LEU A 323 -8.43 0.47 -1.72
CA LEU A 323 -9.16 1.72 -1.50
C LEU A 323 -9.24 2.49 -2.82
N TYR A 324 -10.43 2.54 -3.39
CA TYR A 324 -10.74 3.36 -4.56
C TYR A 324 -11.04 4.79 -4.11
N VAL A 325 -10.38 5.78 -4.72
CA VAL A 325 -10.54 7.20 -4.39
C VAL A 325 -10.51 8.06 -5.66
N MET A 326 -11.32 9.11 -5.68
CA MET A 326 -11.32 10.11 -6.75
C MET A 326 -10.51 11.36 -6.40
N LEU A 327 -9.57 11.68 -7.26
CA LEU A 327 -8.84 12.94 -7.30
C LEU A 327 -9.51 13.84 -8.32
N VAL A 328 -9.99 15.01 -7.89
CA VAL A 328 -10.59 16.01 -8.76
C VAL A 328 -9.95 17.36 -8.51
N GLY A 329 -9.33 17.92 -9.54
CA GLY A 329 -8.63 19.19 -9.46
C GLY A 329 -7.49 19.21 -8.44
N PRO A 330 -7.21 20.38 -7.86
CA PRO A 330 -6.12 20.54 -6.89
C PRO A 330 -6.49 20.08 -5.47
N CYS A 331 -7.66 19.44 -5.30
CA CYS A 331 -8.13 18.96 -4.00
C CYS A 331 -7.12 18.01 -3.37
N ILE A 332 -6.80 18.23 -2.10
CA ILE A 332 -5.90 17.39 -1.32
C ILE A 332 -6.71 16.29 -0.68
N ILE A 333 -6.32 15.03 -0.91
CA ILE A 333 -6.95 13.88 -0.26
C ILE A 333 -6.03 13.32 0.81
N ASP A 334 -6.52 13.30 2.05
CA ASP A 334 -5.87 12.64 3.17
C ASP A 334 -6.58 11.32 3.48
N ILE A 335 -5.83 10.25 3.67
CA ILE A 335 -6.33 8.91 3.98
C ILE A 335 -5.78 8.51 5.35
N LYS A 336 -6.66 8.10 6.25
CA LYS A 336 -6.32 7.73 7.62
C LYS A 336 -6.85 6.34 7.96
N ILE A 337 -5.96 5.45 8.37
CA ILE A 337 -6.33 4.20 9.04
C ILE A 337 -6.83 4.56 10.44
N SER A 338 -8.09 4.24 10.70
CA SER A 338 -8.70 4.46 12.01
C SER A 338 -8.34 3.33 12.97
N SER A 339 -7.83 3.70 14.14
CA SER A 339 -7.64 2.75 15.23
C SER A 339 -8.99 2.25 15.77
N LEU A 340 -9.18 0.93 15.79
CA LEU A 340 -10.41 0.27 16.24
C LEU A 340 -10.12 -1.10 16.86
N ILE A 341 -11.08 -1.64 17.60
CA ILE A 341 -11.05 -3.02 18.10
C ILE A 341 -12.03 -3.84 17.25
N GLN A 342 -11.60 -4.98 16.74
CA GLN A 342 -12.49 -5.94 16.10
C GLN A 342 -12.78 -7.08 17.07
N MET A 343 -14.06 -7.43 17.20
CA MET A 343 -14.51 -8.54 18.03
C MET A 343 -15.33 -9.50 17.17
N GLY A 344 -14.80 -10.69 16.93
CA GLY A 344 -15.54 -11.78 16.29
C GLY A 344 -16.10 -12.73 17.33
N PHE A 345 -17.28 -13.29 17.12
CA PHE A 345 -17.80 -14.36 17.96
C PHE A 345 -18.82 -15.24 17.23
N GLN A 346 -18.94 -16.48 17.70
CA GLN A 346 -19.94 -17.44 17.24
C GLN A 346 -21.02 -17.61 18.29
N LEU A 347 -22.27 -17.54 17.83
CA LEU A 347 -23.46 -17.72 18.65
C LEU A 347 -24.20 -19.01 18.23
N PRO A 348 -24.44 -19.94 19.15
CA PRO A 348 -25.20 -21.15 18.84
C PRO A 348 -26.70 -20.86 18.78
N GLY A 349 -27.37 -21.29 17.72
CA GLY A 349 -28.83 -21.36 17.66
C GLY A 349 -29.55 -20.01 17.54
N LEU A 350 -28.86 -18.94 17.13
CA LEU A 350 -29.46 -17.63 16.86
C LEU A 350 -29.57 -17.37 15.35
N THR A 351 -30.71 -16.85 14.90
CA THR A 351 -30.85 -16.30 13.54
C THR A 351 -30.31 -14.87 13.47
N VAL A 352 -30.08 -14.37 12.25
CA VAL A 352 -29.71 -12.96 12.00
C VAL A 352 -30.73 -12.02 12.66
N ASP A 353 -32.02 -12.28 12.49
CA ASP A 353 -33.10 -11.46 13.06
C ASP A 353 -33.13 -11.50 14.60
N GLN A 354 -32.85 -12.67 15.20
CA GLN A 354 -32.74 -12.81 16.65
C GLN A 354 -31.52 -12.07 17.22
N PHE A 355 -30.43 -11.99 16.46
CA PHE A 355 -29.26 -11.20 16.86
C PHE A 355 -29.56 -9.69 16.84
N PHE A 356 -30.22 -9.19 15.80
CA PHE A 356 -30.56 -7.77 15.67
C PHE A 356 -31.75 -7.33 16.52
N SER A 357 -32.64 -8.24 16.93
CA SER A 357 -33.67 -7.96 17.93
C SER A 357 -33.12 -8.00 19.37
N GLY A 358 -31.99 -8.66 19.60
CA GLY A 358 -31.28 -8.62 20.87
C GLY A 358 -30.59 -7.27 21.08
N ASN A 359 -30.65 -6.75 22.31
CA ASN A 359 -29.89 -5.56 22.73
C ASN A 359 -28.37 -5.84 22.84
N VAL A 360 -27.80 -6.76 22.05
CA VAL A 360 -26.42 -7.26 22.19
C VAL A 360 -25.41 -6.12 22.06
N ALA A 361 -25.52 -5.28 21.02
CA ALA A 361 -24.64 -4.13 20.85
C ALA A 361 -24.80 -3.08 21.96
N GLN A 362 -26.03 -2.89 22.46
CA GLN A 362 -26.33 -1.96 23.56
C GLN A 362 -25.80 -2.46 24.91
N ASN A 363 -25.96 -3.74 25.19
CA ASN A 363 -25.46 -4.39 26.40
C ASN A 363 -23.93 -4.39 26.41
N LEU A 364 -23.31 -4.68 25.27
CA LEU A 364 -21.87 -4.59 25.11
C LEU A 364 -21.37 -3.15 25.30
N ALA A 365 -22.05 -2.16 24.75
CA ALA A 365 -21.69 -0.75 24.94
C ALA A 365 -21.79 -0.33 26.42
N THR A 366 -22.86 -0.77 27.11
CA THR A 366 -23.08 -0.52 28.54
C THR A 366 -22.00 -1.18 29.39
N PHE A 367 -21.66 -2.44 29.09
CA PHE A 367 -20.60 -3.18 29.78
C PHE A 367 -19.23 -2.50 29.64
N LEU A 368 -18.94 -1.99 28.44
CA LEU A 368 -17.67 -1.33 28.13
C LEU A 368 -17.62 0.14 28.57
N GLY A 369 -18.73 0.69 29.09
CA GLY A 369 -18.80 2.10 29.47
C GLY A 369 -18.62 3.05 28.27
N ILE A 370 -19.04 2.63 27.07
CA ILE A 370 -18.93 3.44 25.85
C ILE A 370 -20.30 3.76 25.27
N ALA A 371 -20.35 4.83 24.47
CA ALA A 371 -21.57 5.18 23.76
C ALA A 371 -21.92 4.07 22.73
N PRO A 372 -23.20 3.66 22.62
CA PRO A 372 -23.63 2.59 21.70
C PRO A 372 -23.29 2.83 20.24
N ASN A 373 -23.19 4.11 19.86
CA ASN A 373 -22.82 4.52 18.52
C ASN A 373 -21.35 4.25 18.15
N ARG A 374 -20.52 3.80 19.10
CA ARG A 374 -19.14 3.38 18.89
C ARG A 374 -19.02 1.91 18.49
N ILE A 375 -20.11 1.15 18.62
CA ILE A 375 -20.17 -0.27 18.25
C ILE A 375 -20.97 -0.41 16.96
N ARG A 376 -20.39 -1.07 15.96
CA ARG A 376 -21.08 -1.43 14.72
C ARG A 376 -20.89 -2.91 14.39
N VAL A 377 -21.89 -3.47 13.71
CA VAL A 377 -21.85 -4.84 13.17
C VAL A 377 -21.32 -4.75 11.75
N VAL A 378 -20.22 -5.42 11.46
CA VAL A 378 -19.50 -5.32 10.16
C VAL A 378 -19.80 -6.52 9.27
N LYS A 379 -19.91 -7.71 9.88
CA LYS A 379 -20.16 -8.95 9.15
C LYS A 379 -21.02 -9.87 9.99
N VAL A 380 -22.02 -10.47 9.34
CA VAL A 380 -22.86 -11.53 9.92
C VAL A 380 -22.93 -12.67 8.91
N VAL A 381 -22.53 -13.88 9.31
CA VAL A 381 -22.55 -15.08 8.47
C VAL A 381 -23.37 -16.15 9.19
N SER A 382 -24.40 -16.66 8.53
CA SER A 382 -25.16 -17.82 9.01
C SER A 382 -24.59 -19.08 8.39
N GLU A 383 -24.13 -20.02 9.22
CA GLU A 383 -23.74 -21.36 8.76
C GLU A 383 -24.96 -22.28 8.81
N MET A 384 -25.68 -22.39 7.69
CA MET A 384 -26.61 -23.49 7.48
C MET A 384 -25.88 -24.66 6.84
N THR A 385 -25.72 -25.76 7.58
CA THR A 385 -25.25 -27.02 7.02
C THR A 385 -26.29 -27.55 6.02
N SER A 386 -26.09 -27.25 4.74
CA SER A 386 -26.88 -27.78 3.65
C SER A 386 -26.47 -29.24 3.42
N VAL A 387 -27.18 -30.18 4.04
CA VAL A 387 -26.98 -31.61 3.77
C VAL A 387 -27.34 -31.87 2.29
N THR A 388 -26.34 -32.05 1.43
CA THR A 388 -26.55 -32.49 0.05
C THR A 388 -27.13 -33.90 0.03
N ARG A 389 -28.03 -34.19 -0.93
CA ARG A 389 -28.80 -35.46 -1.01
C ARG A 389 -27.92 -36.72 -1.01
N ASP A 390 -26.66 -36.63 -1.42
CA ASP A 390 -25.76 -37.78 -1.57
C ASP A 390 -25.17 -38.32 -0.26
N GLN A 391 -25.34 -37.62 0.88
CA GLN A 391 -24.86 -38.11 2.18
C GLN A 391 -25.92 -38.88 3.00
N ARG A 392 -27.13 -39.11 2.46
CA ARG A 392 -28.20 -39.84 3.17
C ARG A 392 -27.93 -41.34 3.38
N SER A 393 -26.91 -41.90 2.76
CA SER A 393 -26.66 -43.35 2.77
C SER A 393 -25.79 -43.85 3.95
N LEU A 394 -25.02 -42.99 4.62
CA LEU A 394 -23.99 -43.47 5.57
C LEU A 394 -23.91 -42.78 6.94
N VAL A 395 -24.83 -41.88 7.30
CA VAL A 395 -24.78 -41.20 8.61
C VAL A 395 -26.01 -41.53 9.46
N SER A 396 -25.75 -42.29 10.51
CA SER A 396 -26.69 -42.63 11.57
C SER A 396 -27.24 -41.37 12.26
N ARG A 397 -28.48 -41.49 12.74
CA ARG A 397 -29.28 -40.46 13.41
C ARG A 397 -28.52 -39.80 14.56
N ASN A 398 -28.06 -38.56 14.38
CA ASN A 398 -27.86 -37.49 15.39
C ASN A 398 -26.92 -36.40 14.86
N VAL A 399 -27.18 -35.85 13.67
CA VAL A 399 -26.58 -34.56 13.30
C VAL A 399 -27.58 -33.49 13.69
N THR A 400 -27.42 -32.94 14.90
CA THR A 400 -28.06 -31.68 15.27
C THR A 400 -27.61 -30.66 14.25
N ALA A 401 -28.55 -30.08 13.50
CA ALA A 401 -28.26 -28.95 12.64
C ALA A 401 -27.81 -27.78 13.53
N ASN A 402 -26.51 -27.67 13.75
CA ASN A 402 -25.93 -26.57 14.49
C ASN A 402 -25.98 -25.35 13.58
N ASN A 403 -27.06 -24.56 13.70
CA ASN A 403 -27.14 -23.26 13.06
C ASN A 403 -26.28 -22.30 13.89
N SER A 404 -25.02 -22.12 13.51
CA SER A 404 -24.09 -21.17 14.12
C SER A 404 -24.15 -19.84 13.38
N LEU A 405 -24.26 -18.74 14.13
CA LEU A 405 -24.17 -17.39 13.61
C LEU A 405 -22.79 -16.82 13.96
N SER A 406 -21.98 -16.49 12.95
CA SER A 406 -20.72 -15.79 13.13
C SER A 406 -20.93 -14.28 12.95
N VAL A 407 -20.52 -13.49 13.93
CA VAL A 407 -20.68 -12.04 13.94
C VAL A 407 -19.31 -11.39 14.13
N THR A 408 -19.04 -10.32 13.38
CA THR A 408 -17.89 -9.43 13.61
C THR A 408 -18.39 -8.03 13.93
N LEU A 409 -17.98 -7.53 15.10
CA LEU A 409 -18.22 -6.17 15.56
C LEU A 409 -16.96 -5.34 15.47
N GLU A 410 -17.15 -4.04 15.29
CA GLU A 410 -16.10 -3.04 15.42
C GLU A 410 -16.44 -2.03 16.50
N ILE A 411 -15.46 -1.74 17.35
CA ILE A 411 -15.52 -0.70 18.37
C ILE A 411 -14.53 0.39 17.96
N SER A 412 -15.05 1.54 17.56
CA SER A 412 -14.22 2.64 17.05
C SER A 412 -14.77 4.00 17.47
N GLN A 413 -13.95 5.04 17.39
CA GLN A 413 -14.45 6.40 17.38
C GLN A 413 -15.03 6.70 15.99
N ARG A 414 -16.01 7.60 15.92
CA ARG A 414 -16.49 8.11 14.63
C ARG A 414 -15.38 8.91 13.93
N PRO A 415 -15.39 8.97 12.60
CA PRO A 415 -14.55 9.92 11.88
C PRO A 415 -14.80 11.34 12.38
N VAL A 416 -13.74 12.13 12.51
CA VAL A 416 -13.87 13.56 12.81
C VAL A 416 -14.41 14.27 11.58
N ALA A 417 -15.21 15.32 11.75
CA ALA A 417 -15.77 16.04 10.60
C ALA A 417 -14.66 16.73 9.79
N ASN A 418 -13.71 17.34 10.49
CA ASN A 418 -12.58 18.07 9.92
C ASN A 418 -11.27 17.48 10.45
N PHE A 419 -10.36 17.18 9.55
CA PHE A 419 -9.00 16.74 9.83
C PHE A 419 -8.03 17.88 9.55
N ASP A 420 -7.22 18.22 10.55
CA ASP A 420 -6.11 19.16 10.42
C ASP A 420 -4.78 18.39 10.57
N PRO A 421 -4.08 18.11 9.45
CA PRO A 421 -2.81 17.39 9.50
C PRO A 421 -1.69 18.20 10.17
N SER A 422 -1.82 19.53 10.30
CA SER A 422 -0.82 20.34 10.99
C SER A 422 -0.83 20.11 12.51
N SER A 423 -1.96 19.65 13.07
CA SER A 423 -2.06 19.23 14.48
C SER A 423 -1.25 17.97 14.81
N VAL A 424 -0.92 17.16 13.80
CA VAL A 424 -0.01 16.00 13.90
C VAL A 424 1.45 16.46 13.93
N ILE A 425 1.79 17.46 13.09
CA ILE A 425 3.16 17.99 12.95
C ILE A 425 3.57 18.88 14.15
N SER A 426 2.62 19.59 14.77
CA SER A 426 2.90 20.47 15.92
C SER A 426 3.04 19.73 17.26
N ASN A 427 2.73 18.43 17.31
CA ASN A 427 2.87 17.59 18.50
C ASN A 427 3.81 16.41 18.21
N PRO A 428 5.13 16.61 18.29
CA PRO A 428 6.13 15.55 18.07
C PRO A 428 6.08 14.41 19.13
N ASP A 429 5.16 14.49 20.10
CA ASP A 429 4.88 13.45 21.10
C ASP A 429 3.63 12.60 20.79
N GLY A 430 2.90 12.90 19.70
CA GLY A 430 1.69 12.18 19.31
C GLY A 430 0.55 12.26 20.32
N SER A 431 0.58 13.18 21.29
CA SER A 431 -0.23 13.13 22.51
C SER A 431 -1.74 12.92 22.30
N TYR A 432 -2.37 13.47 21.26
CA TYR A 432 -3.80 13.28 21.00
C TYR A 432 -4.15 11.89 20.41
N GLU A 433 -3.40 11.44 19.41
CA GLU A 433 -3.58 10.10 18.81
C GLU A 433 -3.15 9.00 19.79
N GLN A 434 -2.05 9.24 20.52
CA GLN A 434 -1.57 8.41 21.62
C GLN A 434 -2.62 8.29 22.73
N THR A 435 -3.28 9.38 23.13
CA THR A 435 -4.35 9.33 24.14
C THR A 435 -5.55 8.51 23.66
N SER A 436 -5.92 8.66 22.38
CA SER A 436 -7.02 7.91 21.77
C SER A 436 -6.71 6.42 21.66
N ILE A 437 -5.49 6.06 21.24
CA ILE A 437 -5.00 4.68 21.16
C ILE A 437 -4.85 4.07 22.56
N ASN A 438 -4.35 4.82 23.54
CA ASN A 438 -4.25 4.37 24.93
C ASN A 438 -5.63 4.03 25.50
N ALA A 439 -6.63 4.86 25.24
CA ALA A 439 -8.01 4.59 25.65
C ALA A 439 -8.57 3.32 24.98
N LEU A 440 -8.26 3.08 23.69
CA LEU A 440 -8.63 1.85 23.01
C LEU A 440 -7.87 0.62 23.54
N ASN A 441 -6.58 0.75 23.85
CA ASN A 441 -5.78 -0.33 24.43
C ASN A 441 -6.27 -0.73 25.83
N LEU A 442 -6.67 0.25 26.65
CA LEU A 442 -7.31 -0.01 27.94
C LEU A 442 -8.64 -0.76 27.76
N LEU A 443 -9.46 -0.33 26.80
CA LEU A 443 -10.72 -0.99 26.48
C LEU A 443 -10.51 -2.43 25.98
N TYR A 444 -9.50 -2.64 25.14
CA TYR A 444 -9.09 -3.95 24.66
C TYR A 444 -8.63 -4.85 25.82
N GLY A 445 -7.81 -4.34 26.75
CA GLY A 445 -7.39 -5.07 27.95
C GLY A 445 -8.59 -5.52 28.80
N ASN A 446 -9.55 -4.61 29.03
CA ASN A 446 -10.78 -4.93 29.76
C ASN A 446 -11.60 -6.02 29.06
N LEU A 447 -11.71 -5.98 27.71
CA LEU A 447 -12.37 -7.01 26.92
C LEU A 447 -11.68 -8.37 27.06
N VAL A 448 -10.34 -8.42 26.96
CA VAL A 448 -9.57 -9.65 27.12
C VAL A 448 -9.81 -10.26 28.50
N THR A 449 -9.73 -9.46 29.56
CA THR A 449 -9.99 -9.90 30.93
C THR A 449 -11.43 -10.39 31.09
N ALA A 450 -12.41 -9.70 30.51
CA ALA A 450 -13.82 -10.10 30.57
C ALA A 450 -14.10 -11.43 29.85
N VAL A 451 -13.43 -11.69 28.73
CA VAL A 451 -13.50 -12.98 28.02
C VAL A 451 -12.88 -14.08 28.87
N GLN A 452 -11.69 -13.86 29.42
CA GLN A 452 -10.96 -14.85 30.23
C GLN A 452 -11.69 -15.22 31.52
N MET A 453 -12.34 -14.25 32.17
CA MET A 453 -13.11 -14.48 33.40
C MET A 453 -14.54 -14.98 33.13
N GLY A 454 -14.96 -15.11 31.87
CA GLY A 454 -16.32 -15.50 31.50
C GLY A 454 -17.41 -14.48 31.86
N SER A 455 -17.04 -13.28 32.32
CA SER A 455 -18.00 -12.24 32.72
C SER A 455 -18.68 -11.58 31.52
N LEU A 456 -18.09 -11.69 30.32
CA LEU A 456 -18.63 -11.08 29.11
C LEU A 456 -19.97 -11.71 28.67
N SER A 457 -20.11 -13.04 28.76
CA SER A 457 -21.37 -13.72 28.40
C SER A 457 -22.50 -13.32 29.34
N THR A 458 -22.21 -13.21 30.63
CA THR A 458 -23.16 -12.72 31.65
C THR A 458 -23.56 -11.27 31.39
N ALA A 459 -22.60 -10.39 31.08
CA ALA A 459 -22.87 -8.97 30.87
C ALA A 459 -23.65 -8.68 29.58
N VAL A 460 -23.36 -9.41 28.50
CA VAL A 460 -24.04 -9.22 27.21
C VAL A 460 -25.38 -9.98 27.15
N GLY A 461 -25.56 -11.00 28.00
CA GLY A 461 -26.75 -11.84 28.04
C GLY A 461 -26.78 -12.90 26.95
N VAL A 462 -25.61 -13.29 26.43
CA VAL A 462 -25.47 -14.26 25.33
C VAL A 462 -24.30 -15.20 25.62
N ASN A 463 -24.49 -16.49 25.37
CA ASN A 463 -23.40 -17.47 25.46
C ASN A 463 -22.62 -17.51 24.15
N PHE A 464 -21.35 -17.13 24.22
CA PHE A 464 -20.42 -17.20 23.09
C PHE A 464 -19.75 -18.57 23.03
N THR A 465 -19.71 -19.19 21.85
CA THR A 465 -18.96 -20.43 21.61
C THR A 465 -17.46 -20.16 21.45
N SER A 466 -17.15 -19.06 20.78
CA SER A 466 -15.78 -18.57 20.56
C SER A 466 -15.80 -17.05 20.50
N VAL A 467 -14.71 -16.42 20.93
CA VAL A 467 -14.49 -14.98 20.82
C VAL A 467 -13.09 -14.75 20.27
N THR A 468 -13.00 -13.95 19.22
CA THR A 468 -11.74 -13.41 18.68
C THR A 468 -11.69 -11.92 18.94
N LEU A 469 -10.54 -11.43 19.37
CA LEU A 469 -10.29 -10.01 19.59
C LEU A 469 -9.06 -9.62 18.79
N THR A 470 -9.19 -8.55 18.01
CA THR A 470 -8.07 -7.91 17.30
C THR A 470 -7.77 -6.60 17.98
N GLN A 471 -6.51 -6.43 18.38
CA GLN A 471 -6.02 -5.22 19.04
C GLN A 471 -6.08 -3.99 18.13
N PRO A 472 -6.10 -2.78 18.70
CA PRO A 472 -5.94 -1.54 17.93
C PRO A 472 -4.63 -1.53 17.15
N ILE A 473 -4.63 -0.87 15.98
CA ILE A 473 -3.40 -0.71 15.19
C ILE A 473 -2.36 0.07 16.03
N PRO A 474 -1.12 -0.44 16.18
CA PRO A 474 -0.07 0.28 16.89
C PRO A 474 0.39 1.54 16.15
N LEU A 475 0.98 2.50 16.85
CA LEU A 475 1.49 3.73 16.24
C LEU A 475 2.70 3.46 15.33
N PRO A 476 2.84 4.15 14.17
CA PRO A 476 3.93 3.90 13.22
C PRO A 476 5.35 3.98 13.79
N SER A 477 5.58 4.79 14.82
CA SER A 477 6.90 4.93 15.46
C SER A 477 7.18 3.90 16.57
N SER A 478 6.24 3.01 16.89
CA SER A 478 6.34 2.09 18.04
C SER A 478 7.00 0.75 17.71
N ALA A 479 7.54 0.07 18.73
CA ALA A 479 8.13 -1.26 18.56
C ALA A 479 7.07 -2.34 18.21
N GLU A 480 5.86 -2.16 18.74
CA GLU A 480 4.70 -3.01 18.44
C GLU A 480 4.30 -2.88 16.97
N TRP A 481 4.45 -1.69 16.36
CA TRP A 481 4.21 -1.51 14.92
C TRP A 481 5.22 -2.29 14.07
N ALA A 482 6.51 -2.22 14.40
CA ALA A 482 7.52 -3.01 13.69
C ALA A 482 7.21 -4.52 13.75
N THR A 483 6.75 -5.00 14.90
CA THR A 483 6.34 -6.41 15.09
C THR A 483 5.06 -6.73 14.32
N PHE A 484 4.07 -5.83 14.36
CA PHE A 484 2.80 -5.97 13.65
C PHE A 484 3.03 -6.08 12.14
N ARG A 485 3.86 -5.20 11.55
CA ARG A 485 4.22 -5.25 10.12
C ARG A 485 4.92 -6.54 9.74
N ALA A 486 5.91 -6.97 10.52
CA ALA A 486 6.63 -8.22 10.25
C ALA A 486 5.67 -9.44 10.23
N ASN A 487 4.68 -9.47 11.13
CA ASN A 487 3.65 -10.50 11.14
C ASN A 487 2.69 -10.40 9.96
N LEU A 488 2.29 -9.17 9.58
CA LEU A 488 1.44 -8.93 8.41
C LEU A 488 2.13 -9.42 7.13
N GLU A 489 3.41 -9.12 6.98
CA GLU A 489 4.25 -9.63 5.90
C GLU A 489 4.35 -11.15 5.94
N TYR A 490 4.67 -11.76 7.08
CA TYR A 490 4.75 -13.22 7.22
C TYR A 490 3.44 -13.91 6.83
N ASN A 491 2.30 -13.41 7.31
CA ASN A 491 0.98 -13.94 7.00
C ASN A 491 0.63 -13.77 5.52
N LEU A 492 0.99 -12.64 4.91
CA LEU A 492 0.88 -12.46 3.46
C LEU A 492 1.70 -13.52 2.71
N GLN A 493 2.94 -13.77 3.13
CA GLN A 493 3.78 -14.79 2.50
C GLN A 493 3.15 -16.18 2.64
N ALA A 494 2.56 -16.51 3.79
CA ALA A 494 1.90 -17.77 4.03
C ALA A 494 0.63 -17.95 3.16
N VAL A 495 -0.29 -16.97 3.15
CA VAL A 495 -1.53 -17.03 2.34
C VAL A 495 -1.23 -17.11 0.84
N LEU A 496 -0.26 -16.33 0.37
CA LEU A 496 0.14 -16.31 -1.04
C LEU A 496 0.91 -17.57 -1.48
N ASN A 497 1.53 -18.30 -0.55
CA ASN A 497 2.14 -19.60 -0.85
C ASN A 497 1.11 -20.74 -0.86
N VAL A 498 0.00 -20.60 -0.11
CA VAL A 498 -1.10 -21.58 -0.10
C VAL A 498 -1.88 -21.58 -1.42
N SER A 499 -1.96 -20.46 -2.15
CA SER A 499 -2.60 -20.42 -3.47
C SER A 499 -1.84 -21.15 -4.59
N GLN A 500 -0.63 -21.68 -4.32
CA GLN A 500 0.10 -22.55 -5.24
C GLN A 500 -0.11 -24.06 -4.97
N ALA A 501 -0.81 -24.43 -3.89
CA ALA A 501 -1.12 -25.82 -3.58
C ALA A 501 -2.61 -26.08 -3.79
N GLU A 502 -2.96 -26.82 -4.84
CA GLU A 502 -4.29 -27.42 -4.98
C GLU A 502 -4.65 -28.20 -3.70
N THR A 503 -5.80 -27.87 -3.12
CA THR A 503 -6.52 -28.63 -2.08
C THR A 503 -5.71 -29.04 -0.84
N LEU A 504 -5.70 -28.18 0.19
CA LEU A 504 -5.49 -28.65 1.56
C LEU A 504 -6.84 -28.81 2.27
N ASN A 505 -7.35 -30.06 2.30
CA ASN A 505 -8.37 -30.47 3.26
C ASN A 505 -7.73 -30.45 4.66
N VAL A 506 -7.91 -29.35 5.40
CA VAL A 506 -7.56 -29.32 6.81
C VAL A 506 -8.72 -29.93 7.61
N GLN A 507 -8.66 -31.24 7.80
CA GLN A 507 -9.24 -31.84 9.00
C GLN A 507 -8.36 -31.38 10.17
N LEU A 508 -8.93 -30.60 11.08
CA LEU A 508 -8.28 -30.26 12.34
C LEU A 508 -8.04 -31.57 13.12
N GLN A 509 -6.80 -32.05 13.13
CA GLN A 509 -6.32 -32.99 14.14
C GLN A 509 -5.44 -32.23 15.14
N ASP A 510 -5.73 -32.48 16.41
CA ASP A 510 -5.22 -31.80 17.60
C ASP A 510 -3.72 -31.48 17.57
N THR A 511 -3.40 -30.18 17.57
CA THR A 511 -2.05 -29.61 17.63
C THR A 511 -1.39 -29.68 19.02
N GLN A 512 -1.92 -30.46 19.96
CA GLN A 512 -1.37 -30.59 21.32
C GLN A 512 -0.37 -31.75 21.51
N LEU A 513 -0.14 -32.60 20.50
CA LEU A 513 0.68 -33.82 20.66
C LEU A 513 2.11 -33.75 20.08
N TYR A 514 2.44 -32.76 19.25
CA TYR A 514 3.78 -32.68 18.61
C TYR A 514 4.84 -31.94 19.43
N ALA A 515 4.47 -31.01 20.30
CA ALA A 515 5.45 -30.29 21.14
C ALA A 515 6.02 -31.16 22.28
N ARG A 516 5.28 -32.20 22.74
CA ARG A 516 5.71 -33.09 23.83
C ARG A 516 6.65 -34.24 23.42
N ARG A 517 6.80 -34.55 22.13
CA ARG A 517 7.70 -35.62 21.67
C ARG A 517 9.11 -35.16 21.32
N THR A 518 9.30 -33.90 20.91
CA THR A 518 10.62 -33.40 20.51
C THR A 518 11.51 -33.03 21.72
N ILE A 519 10.89 -32.57 22.83
CA ILE A 519 11.64 -32.23 24.05
C ILE A 519 12.06 -33.51 24.82
N ASN A 520 11.21 -34.54 24.84
CA ASN A 520 11.53 -35.79 25.53
C ASN A 520 12.57 -36.66 24.81
N LEU A 521 12.75 -36.50 23.49
CA LEU A 521 13.79 -37.24 22.74
C LEU A 521 15.17 -36.58 22.83
N ALA A 522 15.24 -35.25 23.00
CA ALA A 522 16.50 -34.51 23.15
C ALA A 522 17.10 -34.66 24.56
N VAL A 523 16.27 -34.78 25.60
CA VAL A 523 16.71 -34.99 26.99
C VAL A 523 17.17 -36.43 27.23
N ALA A 524 16.54 -37.43 26.60
CA ALA A 524 16.92 -38.84 26.75
C ALA A 524 18.26 -39.23 26.07
N ILE A 525 18.75 -38.43 25.11
CA ILE A 525 20.01 -38.69 24.40
C ILE A 525 21.21 -38.03 25.10
N PHE A 526 21.00 -36.95 25.86
CA PHE A 526 22.06 -36.29 26.62
C PHE A 526 22.42 -37.02 27.93
N ASP A 527 21.46 -37.68 28.59
CA ASP A 527 21.71 -38.40 29.84
C ASP A 527 22.40 -39.77 29.64
N SER A 528 22.40 -40.35 28.43
CA SER A 528 23.05 -41.64 28.15
C SER A 528 24.50 -41.54 27.66
N LEU A 529 25.08 -40.34 27.55
CA LEU A 529 26.44 -40.11 27.04
C LEU A 529 27.44 -39.60 28.10
N SER A 530 27.06 -39.59 29.38
CA SER A 530 27.91 -39.14 30.48
C SER A 530 28.84 -40.21 31.08
N ASN A 531 28.82 -41.46 30.57
CA ASN A 531 29.65 -42.56 31.09
C ASN A 531 30.26 -43.44 29.98
N CYS A 532 31.29 -42.96 29.27
CA CYS A 532 32.42 -43.78 28.76
C CYS A 532 33.45 -42.93 27.97
N PRO A 533 34.72 -43.33 27.92
CA PRO A 533 35.82 -42.49 27.44
C PRO A 533 35.90 -42.39 25.91
N LEU A 534 36.30 -41.20 25.47
CA LEU A 534 36.40 -40.73 24.09
C LEU A 534 37.34 -41.60 23.22
N ASP A 535 36.85 -42.01 22.04
CA ASP A 535 37.66 -42.44 20.90
C ASP A 535 37.40 -41.50 19.71
N SER A 536 38.47 -41.02 19.09
CA SER A 536 38.53 -39.81 18.24
C SER A 536 38.02 -39.98 16.81
N ASN A 537 37.15 -40.96 16.53
CA ASN A 537 36.68 -41.27 15.16
C ASN A 537 35.15 -41.21 14.98
N LEU A 538 34.40 -40.66 15.92
CA LEU A 538 32.93 -40.52 15.79
C LEU A 538 32.45 -39.17 15.22
N PHE A 539 33.30 -38.13 15.20
CA PHE A 539 32.92 -36.79 14.76
C PHE A 539 32.65 -36.70 13.25
N ASP A 540 33.33 -37.52 12.45
CA ASP A 540 33.19 -37.51 10.98
C ASP A 540 31.92 -38.21 10.47
N ARG A 541 31.23 -39.02 11.28
CA ARG A 541 30.00 -39.73 10.85
C ARG A 541 28.71 -38.97 11.17
N VAL A 542 28.74 -37.98 12.06
CA VAL A 542 27.55 -37.15 12.38
C VAL A 542 27.33 -36.05 11.32
N ILE A 543 28.38 -35.60 10.65
CA ILE A 543 28.30 -34.53 9.63
C ILE A 543 27.67 -35.02 8.31
N THR A 544 27.64 -36.33 8.05
CA THR A 544 27.13 -36.87 6.76
C THR A 544 25.59 -37.03 6.72
N ILE A 545 24.89 -37.05 7.87
CA ILE A 545 23.41 -37.18 7.88
C ILE A 545 22.73 -35.80 7.90
N ALA A 546 23.41 -34.74 8.33
CA ALA A 546 22.91 -33.37 8.26
C ALA A 546 23.04 -32.72 6.85
N GLY A 547 23.81 -33.32 5.94
CA GLY A 547 24.11 -32.79 4.60
C GLY A 547 23.06 -33.04 3.51
N LYS A 548 21.89 -33.63 3.82
CA LYS A 548 20.83 -33.92 2.83
C LYS A 548 19.56 -33.07 2.96
N PHE A 549 19.50 -32.11 3.88
CA PHE A 549 18.44 -31.10 3.93
C PHE A 549 19.09 -29.71 3.86
N GLY A 550 18.80 -28.98 2.78
CA GLY A 550 19.63 -27.90 2.24
C GLY A 550 19.72 -26.60 3.06
N ARG A 551 20.97 -26.14 3.17
CA ARG A 551 21.52 -24.77 3.08
C ARG A 551 20.82 -23.62 3.82
N THR A 552 21.41 -23.29 4.97
CA THR A 552 21.49 -21.91 5.49
C THR A 552 22.94 -21.56 5.80
N ALA A 553 23.26 -20.27 5.65
CA ALA A 553 24.53 -19.57 5.78
C ALA A 553 25.59 -20.17 6.73
N VAL A 554 26.83 -20.27 6.21
CA VAL A 554 28.04 -20.44 7.02
C VAL A 554 28.48 -19.05 7.49
N GLY A 555 28.21 -18.73 8.76
CA GLY A 555 28.80 -17.59 9.47
C GLY A 555 30.01 -18.04 10.27
N TYR A 556 31.16 -17.43 10.01
CA TYR A 556 32.40 -17.56 10.78
C TYR A 556 32.19 -17.08 12.23
N ILE A 557 32.66 -17.85 13.22
CA ILE A 557 32.88 -17.38 14.59
C ILE A 557 34.41 -17.43 14.82
N PRO A 558 35.10 -16.29 15.04
CA PRO A 558 36.51 -16.32 15.43
C PRO A 558 36.63 -16.73 16.91
N LYS A 559 37.76 -17.35 17.25
CA LYS A 559 38.14 -17.65 18.64
C LYS A 559 38.28 -16.39 19.49
#